data_AF-A0A957PGZ2-F1
#
_entry.id   AF-A0A957PGZ2-F1
#
_cell.length_a   1.000
_cell.length_b   1.000
_cell.length_c   1.000
_cell.angle_alpha   90.00
_cell.angle_beta   90.00
_cell.angle_gamma   90.00
#
_symmetry.space_group_name_H-M   'P 1'
#
loop_
_entity.id
_entity.type
_entity.pdbx_description
1 polymer ?
#
loop_
_entity_poly.entity_id
_entity_poly.type
_entity_poly.pdbx_seq_one_letter_code
_entity_poly.pdbx_strand_id
1 'polypeptide(L)'
;MEITLNTEVECADGIVGRSTYLIINPVSEEVTHLVVRSNQRPHTERLVPSVWIAQSSHDGIVLSCTQDEFEEMEPFIETEFIKVDIPRYTDGGFGWPYVTTSYSQKREPMQHMNIPVHTRELRRNTPIMATDGRVGRVDELLVGPANKHITHIVMRKGHLFGERDV
;
A
#
# COMPACT_ATOMS: atom_id res chain seq x y z
N MET A 1 15.98 4.36 13.65
CA MET A 1 14.66 4.78 13.15
C MET A 1 13.79 3.53 13.20
N GLU A 2 12.56 3.65 13.67
CA GLU A 2 11.66 2.52 13.89
C GLU A 2 10.35 2.81 13.16
N ILE A 3 9.95 1.95 12.21
CA ILE A 3 8.79 2.18 11.36
C ILE A 3 7.72 1.13 11.62
N THR A 4 6.68 1.55 12.33
CA THR A 4 5.45 0.79 12.55
C THR A 4 4.52 0.88 11.35
N LEU A 5 3.95 -0.26 10.97
CA LEU A 5 2.88 -0.32 9.99
C LEU A 5 1.52 -0.22 10.70
N ASN A 6 0.52 0.34 10.03
CA ASN A 6 -0.84 0.54 10.56
C ASN A 6 -0.92 1.55 11.72
N THR A 7 0.02 2.49 11.78
CA THR A 7 0.08 3.56 12.79
C THR A 7 -0.34 4.92 12.22
N GLU A 8 -0.68 5.87 13.08
CA GLU A 8 -1.04 7.23 12.67
C GLU A 8 0.16 8.00 12.11
N VAL A 9 -0.11 8.76 11.04
CA VAL A 9 0.88 9.58 10.36
C VAL A 9 0.44 11.03 10.47
N GLU A 10 1.36 11.85 10.96
CA GLU A 10 1.17 13.29 11.17
C GLU A 10 2.13 14.06 10.28
N CYS A 11 1.62 15.06 9.57
CA CYS A 11 2.40 16.09 8.92
C CYS A 11 2.76 17.20 9.91
N ALA A 12 3.59 18.15 9.51
CA ALA A 12 3.97 19.29 10.33
C ALA A 12 2.78 20.17 10.77
N ASP A 13 1.64 20.06 10.08
CA ASP A 13 0.40 20.81 10.26
C ASP A 13 -0.79 19.96 10.75
N GLY A 14 -0.60 18.66 11.01
CA GLY A 14 -1.60 17.81 11.67
C GLY A 14 -1.68 16.37 11.15
N ILE A 15 -2.62 15.60 11.69
CA ILE A 15 -2.83 14.19 11.33
C ILE A 15 -3.35 14.08 9.89
N VAL A 16 -2.61 13.35 9.06
CA VAL A 16 -2.94 13.18 7.64
C VAL A 16 -3.57 11.82 7.33
N GLY A 17 -3.20 10.79 8.09
CA GLY A 17 -3.60 9.43 7.72
C GLY A 17 -2.97 8.33 8.55
N ARG A 18 -2.85 7.15 7.91
CA ARG A 18 -2.31 5.93 8.52
C ARG A 18 -1.33 5.23 7.59
N SER A 19 -0.22 4.71 8.13
CA SER A 19 0.73 3.90 7.35
C SER A 19 0.12 2.56 6.97
N THR A 20 0.26 2.13 5.71
CA THR A 20 -0.29 0.85 5.23
C THR A 20 0.79 -0.08 4.68
N TYR A 21 1.68 0.45 3.84
CA TYR A 21 2.72 -0.32 3.16
C TYR A 21 4.09 0.35 3.29
N LEU A 22 5.14 -0.45 3.16
CA LEU A 22 6.51 0.02 2.97
C LEU A 22 7.04 -0.47 1.65
N ILE A 23 7.68 0.40 0.89
CA ILE A 23 8.30 0.08 -0.39
C ILE A 23 9.81 -0.03 -0.19
N ILE A 24 10.33 -1.23 -0.38
CA ILE A 24 11.73 -1.56 -0.16
C ILE A 24 12.43 -1.84 -1.49
N ASN A 25 13.67 -1.41 -1.63
CA ASN A 25 14.54 -1.89 -2.68
C ASN A 25 15.14 -3.23 -2.21
N PRO A 26 14.79 -4.38 -2.82
CA PRO A 26 15.30 -5.68 -2.42
C PRO A 26 16.78 -5.88 -2.77
N VAL A 27 17.38 -5.04 -3.62
CA VAL A 27 18.80 -5.12 -3.99
C VAL A 27 19.66 -4.33 -3.01
N SER A 28 19.25 -3.11 -2.65
CA SER A 28 19.96 -2.31 -1.64
C SER A 28 19.50 -2.58 -0.21
N GLU A 29 18.38 -3.29 -0.01
CA GLU A 29 17.74 -3.52 1.29
C GLU A 29 17.31 -2.21 2.00
N GLU A 30 17.06 -1.16 1.22
CA GLU A 30 16.70 0.16 1.73
C GLU A 30 15.20 0.44 1.63
N VAL A 31 14.67 1.16 2.63
CA VAL A 31 13.30 1.70 2.56
C VAL A 31 13.28 2.95 1.68
N THR A 32 12.59 2.83 0.56
CA THR A 32 12.47 3.92 -0.43
C THR A 32 11.25 4.80 -0.16
N HIS A 33 10.07 4.20 0.06
CA HIS A 33 8.82 4.92 0.25
C HIS A 33 7.97 4.29 1.35
N LEU A 34 7.19 5.12 2.03
CA LEU A 34 6.13 4.76 2.95
C LEU A 34 4.80 5.03 2.25
N VAL A 35 3.89 4.07 2.22
CA VAL A 35 2.53 4.31 1.73
C VAL A 35 1.65 4.73 2.89
N VAL A 36 1.02 5.89 2.73
CA VAL A 36 0.12 6.47 3.72
C VAL A 36 -1.28 6.58 3.10
N ARG A 37 -2.26 6.02 3.80
CA ARG A 37 -3.67 6.17 3.46
C ARG A 37 -4.21 7.44 4.08
N SER A 38 -4.70 8.35 3.26
CA SER A 38 -5.32 9.60 3.73
C SER A 38 -6.59 9.34 4.54
N ASN A 39 -6.76 10.08 5.63
CA ASN A 39 -8.03 10.13 6.38
C ASN A 39 -9.08 10.99 5.68
N GLN A 40 -8.68 11.86 4.76
CA GLN A 40 -9.61 12.66 3.98
C GLN A 40 -10.24 11.84 2.86
N ARG A 41 -11.51 12.09 2.52
CA ARG A 41 -12.17 11.43 1.38
C ARG A 41 -11.49 11.88 0.08
N PRO A 42 -11.15 10.96 -0.85
CA PRO A 42 -11.68 9.59 -0.97
C PRO A 42 -10.83 8.46 -0.33
N HIS A 43 -9.98 8.78 0.65
CA HIS A 43 -9.06 7.85 1.32
C HIS A 43 -7.99 7.24 0.41
N THR A 44 -7.46 8.07 -0.49
CA THR A 44 -6.38 7.69 -1.41
C THR A 44 -5.13 7.30 -0.64
N GLU A 45 -4.48 6.24 -1.09
CA GLU A 45 -3.16 5.83 -0.63
C GLU A 45 -2.11 6.54 -1.47
N ARG A 46 -1.09 7.13 -0.83
CA ARG A 46 -0.05 7.92 -1.49
C ARG A 46 1.34 7.45 -1.12
N LEU A 47 2.27 7.58 -2.06
CA LEU A 47 3.68 7.26 -1.91
C LEU A 47 4.43 8.44 -1.28
N VAL A 48 4.88 8.26 -0.05
CA VAL A 48 5.70 9.23 0.67
C VAL A 48 7.16 8.78 0.60
N PRO A 49 8.07 9.53 -0.05
CA PRO A 49 9.49 9.20 -0.02
C PRO A 49 10.02 9.20 1.41
N SER A 50 10.86 8.23 1.76
CA SER A 50 11.40 8.08 3.12
C SER A 50 12.24 9.27 3.60
N VAL A 51 12.61 10.19 2.70
CA VAL A 51 13.31 11.45 3.02
C VAL A 51 12.40 12.41 3.80
N TRP A 52 11.08 12.33 3.62
CA TRP A 52 10.11 13.18 4.30
C TRP A 52 9.80 12.73 5.72
N ILE A 53 10.31 11.58 6.16
CA ILE A 53 10.08 11.08 7.52
C ILE A 53 11.02 11.82 8.47
N ALA A 54 10.46 12.74 9.25
CA ALA A 54 11.21 13.52 10.25
C ALA A 54 11.49 12.70 11.50
N GLN A 55 10.47 12.01 12.00
CA GLN A 55 10.56 11.14 13.17
C GLN A 55 9.67 9.92 12.98
N SER A 56 10.09 8.78 13.53
CA SER A 56 9.27 7.59 13.55
C SER A 56 9.53 6.83 14.84
N SER A 57 8.44 6.39 15.47
CA SER A 57 8.42 5.69 16.74
C SER A 57 7.32 4.63 16.72
N HIS A 58 7.26 3.83 17.80
CA HIS A 58 6.20 2.84 17.94
C HIS A 58 4.78 3.45 17.93
N ASP A 59 4.62 4.65 18.51
CA ASP A 59 3.31 5.29 18.67
C ASP A 59 2.83 6.06 17.43
N GLY A 60 3.73 6.39 16.50
CA GLY A 60 3.37 7.19 15.33
C GLY A 60 4.56 7.64 14.47
N ILE A 61 4.24 8.14 13.28
CA ILE A 61 5.20 8.64 12.28
C ILE A 61 4.92 10.13 12.01
N VAL A 62 5.97 10.95 12.09
CA VAL A 62 5.91 12.39 11.80
C VAL A 62 6.64 12.68 10.50
N LEU A 63 5.94 13.30 9.56
CA LEU A 63 6.44 13.79 8.29
C LEU A 63 6.83 15.26 8.38
N SER A 64 7.88 15.66 7.66
CA SER A 64 8.33 17.05 7.57
C SER A 64 7.56 17.88 6.53
N CYS A 65 6.61 17.30 5.81
CA CYS A 65 5.78 17.99 4.83
C CYS A 65 4.51 18.57 5.47
N THR A 66 3.82 19.45 4.73
CA THR A 66 2.44 19.86 5.02
C THR A 66 1.43 18.85 4.48
N GLN A 67 0.15 18.97 4.86
CA GLN A 67 -0.94 18.20 4.28
C GLN A 67 -1.14 18.52 2.79
N ASP A 68 -0.98 19.78 2.39
CA ASP A 68 -1.10 20.19 0.98
C ASP A 68 -0.02 19.51 0.12
N GLU A 69 1.24 19.50 0.59
CA GLU A 69 2.35 18.81 -0.09
C GLU A 69 2.10 17.30 -0.16
N PHE A 70 1.53 16.71 0.89
CA PHE A 70 1.14 15.31 0.90
C PHE A 70 0.06 15.00 -0.15
N GLU A 71 -0.90 15.90 -0.37
CA GLU A 71 -1.96 15.74 -1.36
C GLU A 71 -1.47 15.82 -2.81
N GLU A 72 -0.32 16.44 -3.04
CA GLU A 72 0.33 16.48 -4.35
C GLU A 72 1.17 15.21 -4.64
N MET A 73 1.43 14.37 -3.63
CA MET A 73 2.23 13.15 -3.80
C MET A 73 1.54 12.10 -4.68
N GLU A 74 2.36 11.27 -5.34
CA GLU A 74 1.87 10.24 -6.25
C GLU A 74 0.93 9.25 -5.56
N PRO A 75 -0.23 8.93 -6.17
CA PRO A 75 -1.11 7.90 -5.64
C PRO A 75 -0.44 6.53 -5.77
N PHE A 76 -0.53 5.73 -4.70
CA PHE A 76 -0.06 4.36 -4.67
C PHE A 76 -0.95 3.43 -5.50
N ILE A 77 -2.27 3.68 -5.53
CA ILE A 77 -3.20 2.95 -6.40
C ILE A 77 -3.63 3.90 -7.52
N GLU A 78 -3.16 3.64 -8.73
CA GLU A 78 -3.64 4.28 -9.95
C GLU A 78 -4.90 3.54 -10.42
N THR A 79 -6.05 4.22 -10.41
CA THR A 79 -7.30 3.67 -10.94
C THR A 79 -7.44 4.09 -12.39
N GLU A 80 -7.11 3.19 -13.32
CA GLU A 80 -7.34 3.41 -14.74
C GLU A 80 -8.71 2.85 -15.13
N PHE A 81 -9.55 3.65 -15.78
CA PHE A 81 -10.85 3.17 -16.27
C PHE A 81 -10.70 2.58 -17.66
N ILE A 82 -10.66 1.25 -17.76
CA ILE A 82 -10.70 0.59 -19.06
C ILE A 82 -12.12 0.55 -19.62
N LYS A 83 -12.23 0.79 -20.92
CA LYS A 83 -13.47 0.56 -21.66
C LYS A 83 -13.57 -0.93 -21.96
N VAL A 84 -14.54 -1.59 -21.36
CA VAL A 84 -14.85 -2.98 -21.64
C VAL A 84 -16.11 -3.02 -22.50
N ASP A 85 -15.98 -3.63 -23.68
CA ASP A 85 -17.11 -3.91 -24.55
C ASP A 85 -17.79 -5.19 -24.07
N ILE A 86 -18.99 -5.03 -23.49
CA ILE A 86 -19.76 -6.17 -22.97
C ILE A 86 -20.80 -6.55 -24.04
N PRO A 87 -20.79 -7.80 -24.55
CA PRO A 87 -21.80 -8.26 -25.46
C PRO A 87 -23.15 -8.37 -24.74
N ARG A 88 -24.14 -7.69 -25.30
CA ARG A 88 -25.55 -7.76 -24.93
C ARG A 88 -26.27 -8.56 -26.00
N TYR A 89 -26.76 -9.72 -25.61
CA TYR A 89 -27.67 -10.50 -26.43
C TYR A 89 -29.07 -9.95 -26.24
N THR A 90 -29.59 -9.30 -27.27
CA THR A 90 -30.99 -8.87 -27.30
C THR A 90 -31.77 -9.91 -28.08
N ASP A 91 -32.84 -10.41 -27.48
CA ASP A 91 -33.81 -11.23 -28.20
C ASP A 91 -34.35 -10.40 -29.37
N GLY A 92 -34.26 -10.93 -30.59
CA GLY A 92 -34.55 -10.21 -31.81
C GLY A 92 -36.00 -9.74 -31.80
N GLY A 93 -36.22 -8.45 -31.58
CA GLY A 93 -37.56 -7.87 -31.58
C GLY A 93 -38.35 -8.26 -32.83
N PHE A 94 -39.59 -8.69 -32.62
CA PHE A 94 -40.63 -9.04 -33.61
C PHE A 94 -40.13 -9.51 -34.99
N GLY A 95 -39.88 -10.83 -35.09
CA GLY A 95 -40.07 -11.56 -36.35
C GLY A 95 -38.83 -12.11 -37.06
N TRP A 96 -37.62 -11.99 -36.48
CA TRP A 96 -36.40 -12.56 -37.06
C TRP A 96 -35.80 -13.64 -36.13
N PRO A 97 -35.48 -14.86 -36.63
CA PRO A 97 -35.05 -15.99 -35.80
C PRO A 97 -33.58 -15.92 -35.35
N TYR A 98 -32.90 -14.79 -35.53
CA TYR A 98 -31.48 -14.64 -35.24
C TYR A 98 -31.26 -13.69 -34.06
N VAL A 99 -30.48 -14.15 -33.08
CA VAL A 99 -29.98 -13.33 -31.97
C VAL A 99 -29.02 -12.28 -32.53
N THR A 100 -29.24 -11.01 -32.21
CA THR A 100 -28.29 -9.94 -32.54
C THR A 100 -27.38 -9.70 -31.33
N THR A 101 -26.08 -9.58 -31.58
CA THR A 101 -25.12 -9.13 -30.57
C THR A 101 -24.96 -7.63 -30.71
N SER A 102 -25.27 -6.90 -29.64
CA SER A 102 -24.93 -5.50 -29.51
C SER A 102 -23.84 -5.35 -28.43
N TYR A 103 -23.01 -4.32 -28.51
CA TYR A 103 -22.00 -4.05 -27.48
C TYR A 103 -22.41 -2.82 -26.69
N SER A 104 -22.37 -2.92 -25.35
CA SER A 104 -22.45 -1.75 -24.49
C SER A 104 -21.08 -1.45 -23.89
N GLN A 105 -20.63 -0.20 -24.00
CA GLN A 105 -19.40 0.26 -23.37
C GLN A 105 -19.63 0.43 -21.86
N LYS A 106 -18.95 -0.38 -21.05
CA LYS A 106 -18.88 -0.18 -19.61
C LYS A 106 -17.48 0.31 -19.26
N ARG A 107 -17.39 1.37 -18.44
CA ARG A 107 -16.11 1.78 -17.83
C ARG A 107 -15.93 0.96 -16.56
N GLU A 108 -14.93 0.09 -16.54
CA GLU A 108 -14.57 -0.66 -15.35
C GLU A 108 -13.31 -0.03 -14.74
N PRO A 109 -13.32 0.32 -13.44
CA PRO A 109 -12.11 0.76 -12.74
C PRO A 109 -11.14 -0.42 -12.62
N MET A 110 -9.98 -0.31 -13.26
CA MET A 110 -8.86 -1.22 -13.10
C MET A 110 -7.82 -0.54 -12.21
N GLN A 111 -7.60 -1.11 -11.03
CA GLN A 111 -6.64 -0.58 -10.05
C GLN A 111 -5.26 -1.20 -10.30
N HIS A 112 -4.25 -0.36 -10.55
CA HIS A 112 -2.85 -0.72 -10.59
C HIS A 112 -2.13 -0.15 -9.38
N MET A 113 -1.27 -0.95 -8.75
CA MET A 113 -0.36 -0.44 -7.73
C MET A 113 0.85 0.18 -8.41
N ASN A 114 1.07 1.47 -8.18
CA ASN A 114 2.25 2.19 -8.62
C ASN A 114 3.40 1.83 -7.67
N ILE A 115 4.14 0.78 -8.00
CA ILE A 115 5.33 0.36 -7.26
C ILE A 115 6.56 0.79 -8.08
N PRO A 116 7.46 1.63 -7.53
CA PRO A 116 8.68 2.03 -8.22
C PRO A 116 9.46 0.83 -8.78
N VAL A 117 10.07 1.00 -9.95
CA VAL A 117 10.77 -0.09 -10.65
C VAL A 117 11.86 -0.69 -9.75
N HIS A 118 11.98 -2.02 -9.76
CA HIS A 118 12.89 -2.79 -8.91
C HIS A 118 12.62 -2.73 -7.40
N THR A 119 11.49 -2.19 -6.95
CA THR A 119 11.10 -2.23 -5.53
C THR A 119 10.02 -3.27 -5.25
N ARG A 120 9.80 -3.55 -3.96
CA ARG A 120 8.80 -4.50 -3.46
C ARG A 120 7.99 -3.85 -2.34
N GLU A 121 6.70 -4.12 -2.33
CA GLU A 121 5.84 -3.74 -1.21
C GLU A 121 5.95 -4.74 -0.05
N LEU A 122 5.94 -4.21 1.17
CA LEU A 122 5.86 -4.96 2.41
C LEU A 122 4.64 -4.48 3.21
N ARG A 123 3.87 -5.44 3.68
CA ARG A 123 2.59 -5.25 4.39
C ARG A 123 2.73 -5.69 5.83
N ARG A 124 1.98 -5.04 6.72
CA ARG A 124 1.74 -5.61 8.05
C ARG A 124 1.04 -6.95 7.86
N ASN A 125 1.32 -7.90 8.73
CA ASN A 125 0.82 -9.26 8.66
C ASN A 125 1.35 -10.11 7.49
N THR A 126 2.30 -9.62 6.67
CA THR A 126 2.99 -10.45 5.67
C THR A 126 3.60 -11.66 6.36
N PRO A 127 3.34 -12.90 5.89
CA PRO A 127 3.90 -14.09 6.49
C PRO A 127 5.43 -14.12 6.35
N ILE A 128 6.13 -14.44 7.43
CA ILE A 128 7.58 -14.64 7.42
C ILE A 128 7.85 -16.14 7.35
N MET A 129 8.71 -16.52 6.40
CA MET A 129 9.13 -17.89 6.15
C MET A 129 10.61 -18.03 6.47
N ALA A 130 10.96 -18.97 7.34
CA ALA A 130 12.31 -19.48 7.50
C ALA A 130 12.50 -20.75 6.65
N THR A 131 13.71 -21.28 6.62
CA THR A 131 14.06 -22.49 5.87
C THR A 131 13.29 -23.74 6.35
N ASP A 132 12.84 -23.74 7.61
CA ASP A 132 12.09 -24.81 8.26
C ASP A 132 10.58 -24.60 8.27
N GLY A 133 10.08 -23.48 7.72
CA GLY A 133 8.66 -23.20 7.57
C GLY A 133 8.25 -21.81 8.01
N ARG A 134 6.95 -21.63 8.25
CA ARG A 134 6.39 -20.33 8.64
C ARG A 134 6.69 -20.03 10.10
N VAL A 135 7.29 -18.86 10.37
CA VAL A 135 7.73 -18.48 11.73
C VAL A 135 6.90 -17.36 12.36
N GLY A 136 6.19 -16.56 11.55
CA GLY A 136 5.41 -15.45 12.08
C GLY A 136 4.81 -14.56 11.01
N ARG A 137 4.54 -13.31 11.41
CA ARG A 137 4.09 -12.24 10.53
C ARG A 137 4.83 -10.95 10.82
N VAL A 138 5.07 -10.15 9.80
CA VAL A 138 5.68 -8.81 9.91
C VAL A 138 4.79 -7.91 10.75
N ASP A 139 5.39 -7.23 11.72
CA ASP A 139 4.76 -6.16 12.48
C ASP A 139 5.40 -4.80 12.16
N GLU A 140 6.73 -4.76 12.27
CA GLU A 140 7.52 -3.52 12.27
C GLU A 140 8.90 -3.75 11.64
N LEU A 141 9.51 -2.67 11.13
CA LEU A 141 10.86 -2.66 10.59
C LEU A 141 11.76 -1.68 11.36
N LEU A 142 12.92 -2.17 11.81
CA LEU A 142 13.97 -1.31 12.35
C LEU A 142 14.89 -0.88 11.22
N VAL A 143 14.96 0.43 11.01
CA VAL A 143 15.67 1.05 9.90
C VAL A 143 16.88 1.83 10.42
N GLY A 144 18.04 1.58 9.80
CA GLY A 144 19.27 2.27 10.09
C GLY A 144 19.13 3.77 9.79
N PRO A 145 19.46 4.66 10.74
CA PRO A 145 19.24 6.10 10.56
C PRO A 145 20.16 6.76 9.53
N ALA A 146 21.31 6.15 9.23
CA ALA A 146 22.32 6.74 8.33
C ALA A 146 22.05 6.46 6.84
N ASN A 147 21.56 5.27 6.53
CA ASN A 147 21.47 4.75 5.16
C ASN A 147 20.09 4.17 4.82
N LYS A 148 19.12 4.19 5.75
CA LYS A 148 17.77 3.65 5.55
C LYS A 148 17.72 2.17 5.22
N HIS A 149 18.80 1.44 5.49
CA HIS A 149 18.83 0.00 5.37
C HIS A 149 17.96 -0.63 6.46
N ILE A 150 17.26 -1.69 6.09
CA ILE A 150 16.57 -2.53 7.05
C ILE A 150 17.65 -3.23 7.89
N THR A 151 17.61 -3.01 9.20
CA THR A 151 18.54 -3.66 10.13
C THR A 151 17.91 -4.89 10.75
N HIS A 152 16.62 -4.80 11.10
CA HIS A 152 15.87 -5.89 11.72
C HIS A 152 14.41 -5.86 11.25
N ILE A 153 13.79 -7.03 11.26
CA ILE A 153 12.36 -7.22 11.05
C ILE A 153 11.77 -7.67 12.39
N VAL A 154 10.86 -6.88 12.94
CA VAL A 154 10.11 -7.25 14.15
C VAL A 154 8.90 -8.06 13.71
N MET A 155 8.70 -9.22 14.36
CA MET A 155 7.65 -10.14 13.98
C MET A 155 6.77 -10.57 15.14
N ARG A 156 5.48 -10.72 14.85
CA ARG A 156 4.55 -11.39 15.75
C ARG A 156 4.52 -12.88 15.44
N LYS A 157 4.82 -13.69 16.46
CA LYS A 157 4.64 -15.14 16.39
C LYS A 157 3.18 -15.49 16.66
N GLY A 158 2.55 -16.21 15.74
CA GLY A 158 1.24 -16.81 15.98
C GLY A 158 1.40 -18.18 16.62
N HIS A 159 1.28 -18.27 17.94
CA HIS A 159 1.02 -19.53 18.65
C HIS A 159 -0.31 -19.42 19.38
N LEU A 160 -1.05 -20.53 19.45
CA LEU A 160 -2.40 -20.67 20.04
C LEU A 160 -2.52 -20.28 21.54
N PHE A 161 -1.50 -19.67 22.16
CA PHE A 161 -1.42 -19.39 23.60
C PHE A 161 -0.80 -18.03 23.99
N GLY A 162 -0.91 -17.01 23.12
CA GLY A 162 -0.66 -15.60 23.51
C GLY A 162 0.33 -14.87 22.60
N GLU A 163 0.15 -13.55 22.51
CA GLU A 163 0.98 -12.65 21.69
C GLU A 163 2.29 -12.32 22.44
N ARG A 164 3.43 -12.43 21.75
CA ARG A 164 4.74 -11.90 22.16
C ARG A 164 5.47 -11.36 20.94
N ASP A 165 5.96 -10.14 21.05
CA ASP A 165 6.83 -9.51 20.05
C ASP A 165 8.24 -10.11 20.16
N VAL A 166 8.86 -10.42 19.01
CA VAL A 166 10.22 -11.01 18.90
C VAL A 166 10.98 -10.35 17.76
#